data_AF-A0A9Q0QC14-F1
#
_entry.id   AF-A0A9Q0QC14-F1
#
_cell.length_a   1.000
_cell.length_b   1.000
_cell.length_c   1.000
_cell.angle_alpha   90.00
_cell.angle_beta   90.00
_cell.angle_gamma   90.00
#
_symmetry.space_group_name_H-M   'P 1'
#
loop_
_entity.id
_entity.type
_entity.pdbx_description
1 polymer ?
#
loop_
_entity_poly.entity_id
_entity_poly.type
_entity_poly.pdbx_seq_one_letter_code
_entity_poly.pdbx_strand_id
1 'polypeptide(L)'
;MAHFLCNIGYLWFFGIAPWKGIQANVRRLNTYKAKLVVFPRRARKLKAGDSAPEELATATQVQGQFMPIVREKASVELVKVTEEMKSFKAYDKLRMERTNARHVGARLKRAAEAEKEEKK
;
A
#
# COMPACT_ATOMS: atom_id res chain seq x y z
N MET A 1 -7.51 -36.51 11.83
CA MET A 1 -8.28 -35.26 12.05
C MET A 1 -7.30 -34.11 12.11
N ALA A 2 -7.24 -33.29 11.06
CA ALA A 2 -6.88 -31.88 11.08
C ALA A 2 -6.85 -31.45 9.61
N HIS A 3 -8.05 -31.24 9.05
CA HIS A 3 -8.17 -30.54 7.79
C HIS A 3 -7.59 -29.13 7.99
N PHE A 4 -6.39 -28.91 7.47
CA PHE A 4 -5.82 -27.59 7.24
C PHE A 4 -6.70 -26.90 6.19
N LEU A 5 -7.84 -26.39 6.64
CA LEU A 5 -8.54 -25.31 5.97
C LEU A 5 -7.58 -24.12 6.01
N CYS A 6 -6.81 -23.99 4.93
CA CYS A 6 -5.96 -22.84 4.64
C CYS A 6 -6.87 -21.62 4.55
N ASN A 7 -7.13 -21.04 5.70
CA ASN A 7 -7.99 -19.90 5.90
C ASN A 7 -7.26 -18.69 5.32
N ILE A 8 -7.85 -18.09 4.29
CA ILE A 8 -7.43 -16.87 3.59
C ILE A 8 -7.11 -15.70 4.57
N GLY A 9 -7.50 -15.80 5.84
CA GLY A 9 -7.14 -14.85 6.90
C GLY A 9 -5.65 -14.76 7.27
N TYR A 10 -4.82 -15.80 7.09
CA TYR A 10 -3.41 -15.74 7.53
C TYR A 10 -2.51 -14.87 6.64
N LEU A 11 -2.92 -14.61 5.39
CA LEU A 11 -2.15 -13.78 4.46
C LEU A 11 -2.20 -12.28 4.80
N TRP A 12 -3.22 -11.85 5.56
CA TRP A 12 -3.34 -10.45 6.02
C TRP A 12 -2.41 -10.11 7.19
N PHE A 13 -1.97 -11.12 7.96
CA PHE A 13 -1.14 -10.92 9.15
C PHE A 13 0.36 -10.80 8.81
N PHE A 14 0.81 -11.51 7.78
CA PHE A 14 2.13 -11.28 7.20
C PHE A 14 2.04 -10.10 6.25
N GLY A 15 2.35 -8.90 6.75
CA GLY A 15 2.26 -7.60 6.08
C GLY A 15 3.05 -7.46 4.77
N ILE A 16 2.64 -8.19 3.74
CA ILE A 16 3.22 -8.22 2.39
C ILE A 16 2.59 -7.13 1.50
N ALA A 17 1.49 -6.51 1.93
CA ALA A 17 0.90 -5.37 1.23
C ALA A 17 1.30 -4.04 1.89
N PRO A 18 1.82 -3.06 1.13
CA PRO A 18 2.00 -1.71 1.64
C PRO A 18 0.63 -1.12 1.98
N TRP A 19 0.31 -1.05 3.27
CA TRP A 19 -0.95 -0.53 3.83
C TRP A 19 -1.40 0.78 3.17
N LYS A 20 -0.43 1.67 2.89
CA LYS A 20 -0.65 2.96 2.23
C LYS A 20 -1.34 2.81 0.87
N GLY A 21 -1.01 1.79 0.08
CA GLY A 21 -1.61 1.55 -1.24
C GLY A 21 -3.05 1.03 -1.15
N ILE A 22 -3.34 0.13 -0.21
CA ILE A 22 -4.69 -0.42 -0.01
C ILE A 22 -5.64 0.67 0.48
N GLN A 23 -5.21 1.49 1.43
CA GLN A 23 -6.06 2.54 1.98
C GLN A 23 -6.47 3.57 0.91
N ALA A 24 -5.56 3.93 0.01
CA ALA A 24 -5.86 4.82 -1.12
C ALA A 24 -6.91 4.19 -2.07
N ASN A 25 -6.77 2.90 -2.38
CA ASN A 25 -7.70 2.19 -3.25
C ASN A 25 -9.10 2.07 -2.63
N VAL A 26 -9.19 1.77 -1.33
CA VAL A 26 -10.46 1.72 -0.61
C VAL A 26 -11.17 3.08 -0.63
N ARG A 27 -10.43 4.17 -0.35
CA ARG A 27 -10.98 5.53 -0.43
C ARG A 27 -11.50 5.84 -1.84
N ARG A 28 -10.75 5.48 -2.88
CA ARG A 28 -11.14 5.67 -4.28
C ARG A 28 -12.43 4.92 -4.62
N LEU A 29 -12.54 3.65 -4.24
CA LEU A 29 -13.74 2.83 -4.48
C LEU A 29 -14.97 3.39 -3.75
N ASN A 30 -14.80 3.88 -2.53
CA ASN A 30 -15.89 4.51 -1.77
C ASN A 30 -16.37 5.79 -2.46
N THR A 31 -15.45 6.65 -2.92
CA THR A 31 -15.82 7.85 -3.69
C THR A 31 -16.48 7.54 -5.02
N TYR A 32 -16.12 6.41 -5.67
CA TYR A 32 -16.76 5.96 -6.90
C TYR A 32 -18.19 5.50 -6.63
N LYS A 33 -18.40 4.65 -5.62
CA LYS A 33 -19.73 4.16 -5.22
C LYS A 33 -20.69 5.30 -4.88
N ALA A 34 -20.21 6.32 -4.17
CA ALA A 34 -21.02 7.49 -3.83
C ALA A 34 -21.45 8.33 -5.05
N LYS A 35 -20.71 8.26 -6.17
CA LYS A 35 -21.02 8.97 -7.41
C LYS A 35 -21.75 8.09 -8.43
N LEU A 36 -21.84 6.78 -8.19
CA LEU A 36 -22.44 5.83 -9.10
C LEU A 36 -23.95 5.86 -8.93
N VAL A 37 -24.66 6.28 -9.98
CA VAL A 37 -26.12 6.15 -10.08
C VAL A 37 -26.42 4.87 -10.85
N VAL A 38 -27.17 3.95 -10.24
CA VAL A 38 -27.52 2.66 -10.84
C VAL A 38 -28.98 2.67 -11.26
N PHE A 39 -29.22 2.54 -12.56
CA PHE A 39 -30.57 2.46 -13.10
C PHE A 39 -31.18 1.06 -12.92
N PRO A 40 -32.43 0.97 -12.44
CA PRO A 40 -33.14 -0.30 -12.37
C PRO A 40 -33.30 -0.89 -13.77
N ARG A 41 -32.88 -2.16 -13.96
CA ARG A 41 -33.06 -2.86 -15.25
C ARG A 41 -34.53 -2.99 -15.66
N ARG A 42 -35.46 -3.02 -14.69
CA ARG A 42 -36.90 -2.97 -14.91
C ARG A 42 -37.47 -1.93 -13.96
N ALA A 43 -38.15 -0.92 -14.49
CA ALA A 43 -38.70 0.21 -13.73
C ALA A 43 -39.61 -0.18 -12.55
N ARG A 44 -40.19 -1.38 -12.55
CA ARG A 44 -41.09 -1.89 -11.49
C ARG A 44 -40.46 -2.85 -10.48
N LYS A 45 -39.20 -3.29 -10.68
CA LYS A 45 -38.52 -4.22 -9.76
C LYS A 45 -37.22 -3.61 -9.30
N LEU A 46 -37.33 -2.75 -8.29
CA LEU A 46 -36.20 -2.17 -7.57
C LEU A 46 -35.54 -3.28 -6.73
N LYS A 47 -34.25 -3.50 -6.93
CA LYS A 47 -33.41 -4.38 -6.13
C LYS A 47 -32.57 -3.55 -5.15
N ALA A 48 -32.03 -4.20 -4.12
CA ALA A 48 -31.08 -3.57 -3.21
C ALA A 48 -29.85 -3.09 -3.99
N GLY A 49 -29.71 -1.76 -4.13
CA GLY A 49 -28.65 -1.12 -4.89
C GLY A 49 -29.11 -0.23 -6.06
N ASP A 50 -30.42 -0.16 -6.33
CA ASP A 50 -30.97 0.78 -7.33
C ASP A 50 -31.16 2.19 -6.74
N SER A 51 -30.89 3.22 -7.55
CA SER A 51 -31.03 4.63 -7.15
C SER A 51 -32.51 5.09 -7.11
N ALA A 52 -32.80 6.03 -6.20
CA ALA A 52 -34.14 6.60 -6.05
C ALA A 52 -34.57 7.37 -7.31
N PRO A 53 -35.88 7.43 -7.64
CA PRO A 53 -36.36 8.07 -8.87
C PRO A 53 -35.97 9.56 -8.99
N GLU A 54 -35.72 10.23 -7.86
CA GLU A 54 -35.25 11.63 -7.81
C GLU A 54 -33.81 11.80 -8.30
N GLU A 55 -32.93 10.83 -8.00
CA GLU A 55 -31.53 10.81 -8.47
C GLU A 55 -31.44 10.40 -9.95
N LEU A 56 -32.42 9.62 -10.44
CA LEU A 56 -32.47 9.21 -11.85
C LEU A 56 -32.84 10.37 -12.78
N ALA A 57 -33.69 11.30 -12.32
CA ALA A 57 -34.15 12.43 -13.13
C ALA A 57 -33.06 13.52 -13.30
N THR A 58 -32.13 13.59 -12.36
CA THR A 58 -31.00 14.54 -12.36
C THR A 58 -29.71 13.93 -12.91
N ALA A 59 -29.72 12.62 -13.21
CA ALA A 59 -28.56 11.90 -13.71
C ALA A 59 -28.16 12.41 -15.10
N THR A 60 -26.96 13.00 -15.17
CA THR A 60 -26.33 13.44 -16.43
C THR A 60 -25.12 12.58 -16.73
N GLN A 61 -24.88 12.31 -18.02
CA GLN A 61 -23.71 11.56 -18.44
C GLN A 61 -22.48 12.47 -18.43
N VAL A 62 -21.48 12.13 -17.61
CA VAL A 62 -20.17 12.77 -17.68
C VAL A 62 -19.45 12.24 -18.93
N GLN A 63 -19.24 13.10 -19.91
CA GLN A 63 -18.41 12.80 -21.08
C GLN A 63 -16.96 13.24 -20.79
N GLY A 64 -16.05 12.27 -20.60
CA GLY A 64 -14.63 12.53 -20.34
C GLY A 64 -13.98 11.52 -19.41
N GLN A 65 -12.74 11.82 -18.98
CA GLN A 65 -11.99 10.92 -18.10
C GLN A 65 -12.47 11.03 -16.65
N PHE A 66 -13.06 9.96 -16.14
CA PHE A 66 -13.58 9.90 -14.77
C PHE A 66 -12.48 9.53 -13.76
N MET A 67 -12.23 10.44 -12.80
CA MET A 67 -11.23 10.28 -11.73
C MET A 67 -9.82 9.91 -12.23
N PRO A 68 -9.06 10.83 -12.83
CA PRO A 68 -7.68 10.57 -13.24
C PRO A 68 -6.79 10.22 -12.03
N ILE A 69 -5.78 9.38 -12.25
CA ILE A 69 -4.79 9.04 -11.23
C ILE A 69 -3.79 10.20 -11.16
N VAL A 70 -3.98 11.08 -10.18
CA VAL A 70 -3.02 12.15 -9.90
C VAL A 70 -1.94 11.57 -8.99
N ARG A 71 -0.69 11.60 -9.46
CA ARG A 71 0.46 11.30 -8.60
C ARG A 71 0.78 12.56 -7.81
N GLU A 72 0.42 12.57 -6.54
CA GLU A 72 0.81 13.65 -5.64
C GLU A 72 2.35 13.70 -5.60
N LYS A 73 2.91 14.86 -5.99
CA LYS A 73 4.33 15.13 -5.79
C LYS A 73 4.50 15.46 -4.31
N ALA A 74 5.34 14.71 -3.61
CA ALA A 74 5.64 15.00 -2.21
C ALA A 74 6.18 16.43 -2.11
N SER A 75 5.47 17.29 -1.37
CA SER A 75 5.96 18.63 -1.04
C SER A 75 7.11 18.48 -0.05
N VAL A 76 8.27 19.03 -0.39
CA VAL A 76 9.41 19.07 0.54
C VAL A 76 9.21 20.29 1.44
N GLU A 77 8.91 20.04 2.71
CA GLU A 77 8.89 21.10 3.72
C GLU A 77 10.32 21.53 4.06
N LEU A 78 10.59 22.83 4.01
CA LEU A 78 11.89 23.38 4.33
C LEU A 78 12.03 23.51 5.85
N VAL A 79 12.59 22.46 6.46
CA VAL A 79 12.86 22.43 7.90
C VAL A 79 14.23 23.07 8.19
N LYS A 80 14.34 23.82 9.29
CA LYS A 80 15.61 24.37 9.76
C LYS A 80 16.57 23.22 10.12
N VAL A 81 17.82 23.35 9.68
CA VAL A 81 18.83 22.29 9.91
C VAL A 81 19.18 22.22 11.39
N THR A 82 18.85 21.11 12.05
CA THR A 82 19.24 20.81 13.44
C THR A 82 20.74 20.49 13.53
N GLU A 83 21.34 20.67 14.71
CA GLU A 83 22.77 20.41 14.95
C GLU A 83 23.14 18.92 14.77
N GLU A 84 22.19 18.03 15.05
CA GLU A 84 22.29 16.59 14.77
C GLU A 84 22.43 16.30 13.27
N MET A 85 21.71 17.03 12.41
CA MET A 85 21.84 16.87 10.95
C MET A 85 23.19 17.39 10.42
N LYS A 86 23.85 18.31 11.14
CA LYS A 86 25.18 18.84 10.75
C LYS A 86 26.31 17.92 11.19
N SER A 87 26.21 17.35 12.38
CA SER A 87 27.18 16.38 12.91
C SER A 87 27.07 15.01 12.24
N PHE A 88 25.91 14.71 11.66
CA PHE A 88 25.67 13.48 10.92
C PHE A 88 26.42 13.43 9.58
N LYS A 89 27.42 12.54 9.50
CA LYS A 89 28.16 12.25 8.27
C LYS A 89 27.35 11.36 7.33
N ALA A 90 26.46 11.97 6.55
CA ALA A 90 25.53 11.25 5.66
C ALA A 90 26.24 10.35 4.63
N TYR A 91 27.35 10.82 4.06
CA TYR A 91 28.12 10.05 3.08
C TYR A 91 28.70 8.76 3.65
N ASP A 92 29.28 8.83 4.85
CA ASP A 92 29.89 7.69 5.51
C ASP A 92 28.83 6.63 5.85
N LYS A 93 27.66 7.04 6.34
CA LYS A 93 26.56 6.10 6.61
C LYS A 93 26.11 5.37 5.35
N LEU A 94 25.89 6.09 4.24
CA LEU A 94 25.50 5.48 2.96
C LEU A 94 26.56 4.48 2.47
N ARG A 95 27.84 4.79 2.65
CA ARG A 95 28.94 3.90 2.30
C ARG A 95 28.96 2.65 3.18
N MET A 96 28.74 2.80 4.48
CA MET A 96 28.66 1.69 5.43
C MET A 96 27.45 0.79 5.15
N GLU A 97 26.28 1.35 4.88
CA GLU A 97 25.06 0.59 4.52
C GLU A 97 25.27 -0.22 3.23
N ARG A 98 25.88 0.37 2.19
CA ARG A 98 26.24 -0.34 0.95
C ARG A 98 27.23 -1.48 1.21
N THR A 99 28.24 -1.24 2.05
CA THR A 99 29.26 -2.24 2.41
C THR A 99 28.65 -3.38 3.22
N ASN A 100 27.75 -3.06 4.15
CA ASN A 100 27.00 -4.04 4.93
C ASN A 100 26.13 -4.91 4.01
N ALA A 101 25.38 -4.32 3.07
CA ALA A 101 24.58 -5.05 2.09
C ALA A 101 25.43 -6.00 1.21
N ARG A 102 26.62 -5.56 0.80
CA ARG A 102 27.56 -6.40 0.02
C ARG A 102 28.12 -7.56 0.82
N HIS A 103 28.46 -7.35 2.10
CA HIS A 103 29.12 -8.36 2.93
C HIS A 103 28.18 -9.22 3.77
N VAL A 104 26.85 -9.09 3.64
CA VAL A 104 25.88 -9.96 4.35
C VAL A 104 26.22 -11.44 4.13
N GLY A 105 26.35 -11.87 2.87
CA GLY A 105 26.64 -13.26 2.55
C GLY A 105 28.00 -13.74 3.06
N ALA A 106 29.04 -12.91 2.95
CA ALA A 106 30.39 -13.25 3.43
C ALA A 106 30.48 -13.31 4.96
N ARG A 107 29.70 -12.49 5.67
CA ARG A 107 29.60 -12.52 7.14
C ARG A 107 28.79 -13.71 7.62
N LEU A 108 27.70 -14.05 6.94
CA LEU A 108 26.91 -15.25 7.25
C LEU A 108 27.73 -16.54 7.05
N LYS A 109 28.54 -16.62 5.98
CA LYS A 109 29.44 -17.75 5.76
C LYS A 109 30.51 -17.88 6.85
N ARG A 110 31.18 -16.77 7.19
CA ARG A 110 32.19 -16.77 8.27
C ARG A 110 31.59 -17.06 9.65
N ALA A 111 30.40 -16.55 9.95
CA ALA A 111 29.69 -16.89 11.19
C ALA A 111 29.34 -18.39 11.23
N ALA A 112 28.84 -18.95 10.12
CA ALA A 112 28.53 -20.37 10.03
C ALA A 112 29.78 -21.28 10.06
N GLU A 113 30.94 -20.80 9.64
CA GLU A 113 32.22 -21.51 9.75
C GLU A 113 32.76 -21.45 11.18
N ALA A 114 32.72 -20.29 11.84
CA ALA A 114 33.08 -20.15 13.24
C ALA A 114 32.20 -21.01 14.17
N GLU A 115 30.88 -21.06 13.94
CA GLU A 115 29.97 -21.93 14.69
C GLU A 115 30.22 -23.44 14.46
N LYS A 116 30.83 -23.82 13.34
CA LYS A 116 31.21 -25.22 13.07
C LYS A 116 32.54 -25.59 13.71
N GLU A 117 33.45 -24.63 13.87
CA GLU A 117 34.72 -24.81 14.56
C GLU A 117 34.54 -24.82 16.08
N GLU A 118 33.62 -24.01 16.63
CA GLU A 118 33.29 -24.04 18.07
C GLU A 118 32.51 -25.29 18.50
N LYS A 119 31.88 -26.00 17.55
CA LYS A 119 31.17 -27.26 17.81
C LYS A 119 32.02 -28.52 17.58
N LYS A 120 33.30 -28.35 17.26
CA LYS A 120 34.26 -29.44 17.02
C LYS A 120 35.22 -29.55 18.20
#